data_AF-A0A965BC72-F1
#
_entry.id   AF-A0A965BC72-F1
#
_cell.length_a   1.000
_cell.length_b   1.000
_cell.length_c   1.000
_cell.angle_alpha   90.00
_cell.angle_beta   90.00
_cell.angle_gamma   90.00
#
_symmetry.space_group_name_H-M   'P 1'
#
loop_
_entity.id
_entity.type
_entity.pdbx_description
1 polymer ?
#
loop_
_entity_poly.entity_id
_entity_poly.type
_entity_poly.pdbx_seq_one_letter_code
_entity_poly.pdbx_strand_id
1 'polypeptide(L)'
;MRGADGRLLTSEGNNLPVVDGAYAAGDIRAQENPDLTALHTLFLREHNRQVDLLAAAHPDWTGDQLYDQARAIVTAEIARITYNEFLPHLLGANAIKPYQGYRANVDARLSEEFAGAAFRLGHSIVSANLEKTDEQGNLIGTPVTLKDAFFQDTADFAADSGADGLLRHLTNDLSNALDVHIVDDLRNFLFGPAAGLDLAAINLQRGRDLGLGTLNETRQALGLKPYKTFSQITSDAATAAALEAAYGSIDKVELWIGGLAEDHLPGAMVGQTFGVIVARQFQNLRDGDRFWYQIQGFDPATLREIESTTLSSLILKNTGTKHMQGDAFVFYERRSGQAGGAVMENPNSPQLVVGSNGGDTLVGGTKGDLLVAGTGRQTMTGAAGGDTFVISGTGIDAVITDFKAGQDRLQFENLGKSGLRISSQNGNTVISLGGSTVTLVGVPAAKFRQGDAILL
;
A
#
# COMPACT_ATOMS: atom_id res chain seq x y z
N MET A 1 6.52 23.61 -12.73
CA MET A 1 5.44 23.24 -11.78
C MET A 1 5.86 23.47 -10.32
N ARG A 2 6.61 24.55 -10.02
CA ARG A 2 7.10 24.88 -8.67
C ARG A 2 7.01 26.38 -8.42
N GLY A 3 6.65 26.79 -7.20
CA GLY A 3 6.67 28.16 -6.72
C GLY A 3 8.07 28.65 -6.32
N ALA A 4 8.17 29.96 -6.05
CA ALA A 4 9.41 30.60 -5.57
C ALA A 4 9.74 30.27 -4.10
N ASP A 5 8.77 29.74 -3.37
CA ASP A 5 8.86 29.30 -1.97
C ASP A 5 9.30 27.83 -1.84
N GLY A 6 9.57 27.14 -2.96
CA GLY A 6 10.00 25.74 -3.00
C GLY A 6 8.86 24.73 -3.07
N ARG A 7 7.59 25.15 -2.92
CA ARG A 7 6.42 24.27 -3.02
C ARG A 7 6.15 23.88 -4.47
N LEU A 8 5.66 22.66 -4.68
CA LEU A 8 5.04 22.25 -5.93
C LEU A 8 3.67 22.93 -6.08
N LEU A 9 3.33 23.32 -7.31
CA LEU A 9 2.03 23.93 -7.61
C LEU A 9 0.91 22.90 -7.47
N THR A 10 -0.24 23.33 -6.95
CA THR A 10 -1.44 22.51 -6.80
C THR A 10 -2.65 23.12 -7.49
N SER A 11 -3.65 22.29 -7.74
CA SER A 11 -5.01 22.74 -8.05
C SER A 11 -5.90 22.74 -6.78
N GLU A 12 -7.18 23.03 -6.95
CA GLU A 12 -8.17 22.99 -5.85
C GLU A 12 -8.16 21.63 -5.14
N GLY A 13 -8.31 21.66 -3.81
CA GLY A 13 -8.26 20.45 -2.98
C GLY A 13 -6.85 19.87 -2.76
N ASN A 14 -5.79 20.65 -3.01
CA ASN A 14 -4.39 20.19 -2.95
C ASN A 14 -4.13 18.98 -3.86
N ASN A 15 -4.75 18.98 -5.04
CA ASN A 15 -4.54 17.98 -6.07
C ASN A 15 -3.39 18.40 -7.00
N LEU A 16 -3.01 17.51 -7.93
CA LEU A 16 -2.01 17.80 -8.95
C LEU A 16 -2.36 19.09 -9.74
N PRO A 17 -1.36 19.85 -10.22
CA PRO A 17 -1.63 21.03 -11.04
C PRO A 17 -2.33 20.64 -12.35
N VAL A 18 -3.22 21.48 -12.85
CA VAL A 18 -3.94 21.25 -14.11
C VAL A 18 -3.31 22.07 -15.23
N VAL A 19 -2.97 21.43 -16.34
CA VAL A 19 -2.44 22.04 -17.57
C VAL A 19 -3.25 21.51 -18.75
N ASP A 20 -3.81 22.41 -19.56
CA ASP A 20 -4.64 22.06 -20.72
C ASP A 20 -5.81 21.11 -20.40
N GLY A 21 -6.39 21.24 -19.19
CA GLY A 21 -7.53 20.43 -18.73
C GLY A 21 -7.15 19.06 -18.16
N ALA A 22 -5.87 18.72 -18.11
CA ALA A 22 -5.36 17.46 -17.56
C ALA A 22 -4.47 17.70 -16.33
N TYR A 23 -4.40 16.72 -15.43
CA TYR A 23 -3.43 16.73 -14.35
C TYR A 23 -2.00 16.59 -14.91
N ALA A 24 -1.09 17.40 -14.38
CA ALA A 24 0.30 17.42 -14.76
C ALA A 24 1.19 16.99 -13.59
N ALA A 25 2.17 16.13 -13.88
CA ALA A 25 3.17 15.67 -12.92
C ALA A 25 4.52 15.46 -13.60
N GLY A 26 5.51 15.00 -12.83
CA GLY A 26 6.83 14.65 -13.36
C GLY A 26 6.84 13.46 -14.33
N ASP A 27 5.76 12.68 -14.37
CA ASP A 27 5.53 11.60 -15.33
C ASP A 27 4.25 11.88 -16.13
N ILE A 28 4.31 11.67 -17.45
CA ILE A 28 3.20 11.97 -18.37
C ILE A 28 1.99 11.02 -18.21
N ARG A 29 2.15 9.90 -17.50
CA ARG A 29 1.11 8.91 -17.28
C ARG A 29 0.35 9.13 -15.98
N ALA A 30 0.62 10.22 -15.25
CA ALA A 30 0.07 10.44 -13.92
C ALA A 30 -1.47 10.43 -13.85
N GLN A 31 -2.15 10.67 -14.96
CA GLN A 31 -3.61 10.63 -15.09
C GLN A 31 -4.12 9.39 -15.84
N GLU A 32 -3.30 8.35 -16.02
CA GLU A 32 -3.75 7.14 -16.74
C GLU A 32 -4.96 6.52 -16.06
N ASN A 33 -4.93 6.37 -14.74
CA ASN A 33 -6.08 6.01 -13.93
C ASN A 33 -6.13 6.81 -12.60
N PRO A 34 -7.28 6.86 -11.91
CA PRO A 34 -7.45 7.63 -10.68
C PRO A 34 -6.59 7.17 -9.51
N ASP A 35 -6.34 5.87 -9.34
CA ASP A 35 -5.50 5.35 -8.25
C ASP A 35 -4.05 5.80 -8.39
N LEU A 36 -3.53 5.77 -9.62
CA LEU A 36 -2.22 6.33 -9.93
C LEU A 36 -2.18 7.84 -9.67
N THR A 37 -3.24 8.56 -10.05
CA THR A 37 -3.38 10.00 -9.80
C THR A 37 -3.37 10.30 -8.29
N ALA A 38 -4.02 9.46 -7.48
CA ALA A 38 -4.08 9.58 -6.04
C ALA A 38 -2.70 9.40 -5.38
N LEU A 39 -1.91 8.42 -5.83
CA LEU A 39 -0.52 8.24 -5.36
C LEU A 39 0.39 9.41 -5.77
N HIS A 40 0.25 9.93 -7.00
CA HIS A 40 0.96 11.14 -7.40
C HIS A 40 0.59 12.35 -6.53
N THR A 41 -0.69 12.50 -6.21
CA THR A 41 -1.20 13.55 -5.32
C THR A 41 -0.62 13.40 -3.91
N LEU A 42 -0.54 12.17 -3.38
CA LEU A 42 0.05 11.88 -2.07
C LEU A 42 1.50 12.38 -1.97
N PHE A 43 2.36 12.02 -2.91
CA PHE A 43 3.78 12.42 -2.87
C PHE A 43 3.99 13.90 -3.18
N LEU A 44 3.10 14.53 -3.95
CA LEU A 44 3.10 15.99 -4.08
C LEU A 44 2.80 16.65 -2.73
N ARG A 45 1.79 16.17 -2.01
CA ARG A 45 1.40 16.72 -0.71
C ARG A 45 2.51 16.52 0.31
N GLU A 46 3.15 15.36 0.32
CA GLU A 46 4.31 15.09 1.17
C GLU A 46 5.48 16.05 0.86
N HIS A 47 5.78 16.31 -0.42
CA HIS A 47 6.80 17.32 -0.77
C HIS A 47 6.47 18.68 -0.16
N ASN A 48 5.23 19.16 -0.33
CA ASN A 48 4.82 20.46 0.20
C ASN A 48 4.83 20.48 1.74
N ARG A 49 4.42 19.39 2.40
CA ARG A 49 4.51 19.23 3.86
C ARG A 49 5.97 19.30 4.34
N GLN A 50 6.90 18.66 3.63
CA GLN A 50 8.34 18.74 3.94
C GLN A 50 8.88 20.16 3.74
N VAL A 51 8.48 20.87 2.69
CA VAL A 51 8.83 22.29 2.51
C VAL A 51 8.36 23.13 3.71
N ASP A 52 7.15 22.90 4.21
CA ASP A 52 6.60 23.62 5.37
C ASP A 52 7.44 23.37 6.64
N LEU A 53 7.77 22.10 6.91
CA LEU A 53 8.61 21.73 8.05
C LEU A 53 10.02 22.31 7.96
N LEU A 54 10.63 22.23 6.78
CA LEU A 54 11.97 22.76 6.54
C LEU A 54 11.99 24.29 6.64
N ALA A 55 10.97 24.99 6.13
CA ALA A 55 10.87 26.45 6.24
C ALA A 55 10.72 26.90 7.70
N ALA A 56 10.00 26.13 8.53
CA ALA A 56 9.88 26.39 9.96
C ALA A 56 11.22 26.13 10.71
N ALA A 57 11.95 25.08 10.34
CA ALA A 57 13.24 24.74 10.95
C ALA A 57 14.40 25.61 10.46
N HIS A 58 14.31 26.12 9.23
CA HIS A 58 15.34 26.90 8.56
C HIS A 58 14.76 28.17 7.90
N PRO A 59 14.38 29.20 8.70
CA PRO A 59 13.73 30.41 8.17
C PRO A 59 14.57 31.21 7.16
N ASP A 60 15.89 31.01 7.14
CA ASP A 60 16.82 31.71 6.25
C ASP A 60 17.05 30.97 4.92
N TRP A 61 16.45 29.80 4.71
CA TRP A 61 16.62 29.04 3.47
C TRP A 61 15.81 29.66 2.32
N THR A 62 16.42 29.65 1.13
CA THR A 62 15.76 30.01 -0.12
C THR A 62 14.78 28.91 -0.57
N GLY A 63 13.82 29.26 -1.43
CA GLY A 63 12.91 28.27 -2.01
C GLY A 63 13.60 27.15 -2.79
N ASP A 64 14.78 27.41 -3.38
CA ASP A 64 15.60 26.37 -4.02
C ASP A 64 16.13 25.36 -3.00
N GLN A 65 16.68 25.84 -1.88
CA GLN A 65 17.19 24.97 -0.81
C GLN A 65 16.07 24.14 -0.17
N LEU A 66 14.90 24.76 0.07
CA LEU A 66 13.72 24.07 0.58
C LEU A 66 13.25 22.97 -0.39
N TYR A 67 13.17 23.29 -1.68
CA TYR A 67 12.76 22.33 -2.70
C TYR A 67 13.73 21.15 -2.80
N ASP A 68 15.03 21.42 -2.90
CA ASP A 68 16.02 20.37 -3.10
C ASP A 68 16.08 19.41 -1.89
N GLN A 69 15.98 19.95 -0.68
CA GLN A 69 15.94 19.13 0.53
C GLN A 69 14.63 18.34 0.66
N ALA A 70 13.47 18.95 0.41
CA ALA A 70 12.19 18.25 0.41
C ALA A 70 12.17 17.13 -0.65
N ARG A 71 12.66 17.40 -1.86
CA ARG A 71 12.81 16.41 -2.93
C ARG A 71 13.69 15.23 -2.50
N ALA A 72 14.82 15.51 -1.84
CA ALA A 72 15.72 14.47 -1.34
C ALA A 72 15.03 13.58 -0.30
N ILE A 73 14.29 14.17 0.64
CA ILE A 73 13.53 13.43 1.66
C ILE A 73 12.45 12.56 1.01
N VAL A 74 11.60 13.12 0.14
CA VAL A 74 10.53 12.36 -0.54
C VAL A 74 11.08 11.22 -1.38
N THR A 75 12.20 11.43 -2.07
CA THR A 75 12.88 10.38 -2.85
C THR A 75 13.35 9.25 -1.92
N ALA A 76 13.88 9.59 -0.74
CA ALA A 76 14.31 8.63 0.26
C ALA A 76 13.14 7.85 0.87
N GLU A 77 12.00 8.51 1.11
CA GLU A 77 10.78 7.85 1.60
C GLU A 77 10.22 6.86 0.57
N ILE A 78 10.17 7.22 -0.71
CA ILE A 78 9.79 6.30 -1.79
C ILE A 78 10.72 5.09 -1.83
N ALA A 79 12.03 5.31 -1.70
CA ALA A 79 13.01 4.22 -1.65
C ALA A 79 12.79 3.33 -0.42
N ARG A 80 12.58 3.91 0.77
CA ARG A 80 12.29 3.16 1.99
C ARG A 80 11.01 2.31 1.85
N ILE A 81 9.92 2.89 1.38
CA ILE A 81 8.65 2.15 1.19
C ILE A 81 8.86 1.01 0.19
N THR A 82 9.52 1.30 -0.94
CA THR A 82 9.76 0.30 -1.99
C THR A 82 10.57 -0.88 -1.47
N TYR A 83 11.73 -0.65 -0.84
CA TYR A 83 12.68 -1.72 -0.52
C TYR A 83 12.31 -2.53 0.74
N ASN A 84 11.52 -1.97 1.63
CA ASN A 84 11.29 -2.54 2.94
C ASN A 84 9.81 -2.81 3.24
N GLU A 85 8.88 -2.34 2.41
CA GLU A 85 7.46 -2.77 2.46
C GLU A 85 7.09 -3.53 1.17
N PHE A 86 7.16 -2.88 0.00
CA PHE A 86 6.68 -3.47 -1.26
C PHE A 86 7.47 -4.71 -1.73
N LEU A 87 8.80 -4.60 -1.87
CA LEU A 87 9.63 -5.69 -2.40
C LEU A 87 9.59 -6.98 -1.54
N PRO A 88 9.59 -6.91 -0.19
CA PRO A 88 9.38 -8.09 0.64
C PRO A 88 8.07 -8.84 0.39
N HIS A 89 6.97 -8.14 0.11
CA HIS A 89 5.69 -8.77 -0.24
C HIS A 89 5.72 -9.37 -1.65
N LEU A 90 6.32 -8.67 -2.61
CA LEU A 90 6.43 -9.14 -4.00
C LEU A 90 7.36 -10.34 -4.16
N LEU A 91 8.54 -10.30 -3.54
CA LEU A 91 9.66 -11.23 -3.80
C LEU A 91 9.95 -12.19 -2.64
N GLY A 92 9.31 -11.98 -1.48
CA GLY A 92 9.65 -12.62 -0.22
C GLY A 92 10.73 -11.87 0.57
N ALA A 93 10.68 -11.99 1.90
CA ALA A 93 11.41 -11.16 2.87
C ALA A 93 12.94 -11.12 2.72
N ASN A 94 13.56 -12.06 2.01
CA ASN A 94 15.02 -12.18 1.88
C ASN A 94 15.53 -12.07 0.44
N ALA A 95 14.69 -11.67 -0.52
CA ALA A 95 15.08 -11.62 -1.93
C ALA A 95 16.09 -10.51 -2.23
N ILE A 96 15.99 -9.36 -1.55
CA ILE A 96 16.92 -8.25 -1.67
C ILE A 96 17.98 -8.36 -0.57
N LYS A 97 19.25 -8.59 -0.95
CA LYS A 97 20.35 -8.69 0.02
C LYS A 97 20.53 -7.36 0.79
N PRO A 98 20.98 -7.38 2.05
CA PRO A 98 21.30 -6.18 2.81
C PRO A 98 22.24 -5.24 2.04
N TYR A 99 22.05 -3.94 2.21
CA TYR A 99 22.88 -2.92 1.56
C TYR A 99 24.31 -2.93 2.13
N GLN A 100 25.31 -2.88 1.26
CA GLN A 100 26.74 -2.90 1.63
C GLN A 100 27.47 -1.61 1.22
N GLY A 101 26.73 -0.56 0.86
CA GLY A 101 27.29 0.69 0.35
C GLY A 101 27.28 0.77 -1.18
N TYR A 102 27.50 1.98 -1.68
CA TYR A 102 27.55 2.30 -3.10
C TYR A 102 28.73 1.63 -3.79
N ARG A 103 28.48 1.12 -5.00
CA ARG A 103 29.46 0.44 -5.85
C ARG A 103 29.43 1.05 -7.24
N ALA A 104 30.45 1.85 -7.55
CA ALA A 104 30.54 2.60 -8.81
C ALA A 104 30.60 1.75 -10.09
N ASN A 105 30.91 0.45 -9.97
CA ASN A 105 30.98 -0.50 -11.08
C ASN A 105 29.69 -1.31 -11.29
N VAL A 106 28.63 -1.05 -10.50
CA VAL A 106 27.31 -1.66 -10.71
C VAL A 106 26.57 -0.88 -11.79
N ASP A 107 26.03 -1.60 -12.77
CA ASP A 107 25.18 -1.02 -13.81
C ASP A 107 23.75 -0.84 -13.30
N ALA A 108 23.39 0.41 -12.99
CA ALA A 108 22.06 0.79 -12.50
C ALA A 108 21.07 1.16 -13.61
N ARG A 109 21.37 0.88 -14.89
CA ARG A 109 20.38 1.03 -15.95
C ARG A 109 19.29 -0.02 -15.81
N LEU A 110 18.08 0.31 -16.30
CA LEU A 110 17.00 -0.66 -16.41
C LEU A 110 17.30 -1.64 -17.54
N SER A 111 17.12 -2.94 -17.29
CA SER A 111 17.20 -3.96 -18.33
C SER A 111 15.90 -4.04 -19.13
N GLU A 112 15.98 -4.47 -20.39
CA GLU A 112 14.81 -4.65 -21.24
C GLU A 112 13.90 -5.77 -20.73
N GLU A 113 14.45 -6.83 -20.13
CA GLU A 113 13.66 -7.89 -19.50
C GLU A 113 12.87 -7.37 -18.30
N PHE A 114 13.46 -6.46 -17.52
CA PHE A 114 12.76 -5.83 -16.40
C PHE A 114 11.61 -4.94 -16.88
N ALA A 115 11.87 -3.98 -17.78
CA ALA A 115 10.87 -3.01 -18.22
C ALA A 115 9.87 -3.55 -19.25
N GLY A 116 10.32 -4.46 -20.11
CA GLY A 116 9.54 -5.05 -21.20
C GLY A 116 8.71 -6.27 -20.78
N ALA A 117 9.09 -6.97 -19.71
CA ALA A 117 8.38 -8.16 -19.24
C ALA A 117 8.18 -8.18 -17.72
N ALA A 118 9.21 -8.39 -16.92
CA ALA A 118 9.05 -8.79 -15.51
C ALA A 118 8.26 -7.76 -14.68
N PHE A 119 8.55 -6.46 -14.81
CA PHE A 119 7.84 -5.43 -14.03
C PHE A 119 6.47 -5.05 -14.62
N ARG A 120 6.05 -5.73 -15.70
CA ARG A 120 4.67 -5.69 -16.21
C ARG A 120 3.78 -6.77 -15.58
N LEU A 121 4.29 -7.49 -14.57
CA LEU A 121 3.48 -8.37 -13.73
C LEU A 121 2.28 -7.63 -13.12
N GLY A 122 2.42 -6.33 -12.90
CA GLY A 122 1.39 -5.47 -12.32
C GLY A 122 0.06 -5.52 -13.08
N HIS A 123 0.07 -5.82 -14.39
CA HIS A 123 -1.15 -5.87 -15.19
C HIS A 123 -2.08 -7.04 -14.83
N SER A 124 -1.58 -8.08 -14.16
CA SER A 124 -2.39 -9.23 -13.71
C SER A 124 -3.12 -8.95 -12.39
N ILE A 125 -2.59 -8.05 -11.55
CA ILE A 125 -3.11 -7.78 -10.20
C ILE A 125 -4.07 -6.58 -10.13
N VAL A 126 -4.45 -6.00 -11.27
CA VAL A 126 -5.32 -4.81 -11.33
C VAL A 126 -6.79 -5.17 -11.12
N SER A 127 -7.49 -4.46 -10.23
CA SER A 127 -8.94 -4.55 -10.03
C SER A 127 -9.72 -3.90 -11.18
N ALA A 128 -10.88 -4.46 -11.52
CA ALA A 128 -11.75 -3.91 -12.56
C ALA A 128 -12.64 -2.76 -12.08
N ASN A 129 -12.76 -2.58 -10.76
CA ASN A 129 -13.58 -1.56 -10.13
C ASN A 129 -12.70 -0.60 -9.33
N LEU A 130 -13.08 0.67 -9.36
CA LEU A 130 -12.45 1.75 -8.61
C LEU A 130 -13.50 2.36 -7.71
N GLU A 131 -13.19 2.40 -6.42
CA GLU A 131 -14.09 2.88 -5.40
C GLU A 131 -13.39 3.88 -4.48
N LYS A 132 -14.20 4.68 -3.79
CA LYS A 132 -13.73 5.61 -2.76
C LYS A 132 -14.44 5.25 -1.46
N THR A 133 -13.73 5.28 -0.35
CA THR A 133 -14.32 5.03 0.97
C THR A 133 -14.13 6.19 1.94
N ASP A 134 -15.08 6.34 2.86
CA ASP A 134 -14.98 7.24 4.01
C ASP A 134 -14.15 6.64 5.17
N GLU A 135 -14.08 7.35 6.29
CA GLU A 135 -13.34 6.90 7.46
C GLU A 135 -13.96 5.69 8.18
N GLN A 136 -15.19 5.29 7.85
CA GLN A 136 -15.85 4.10 8.37
C GLN A 136 -15.86 2.95 7.35
N GLY A 137 -15.27 3.14 6.16
CA GLY A 137 -15.27 2.14 5.10
C GLY A 137 -16.56 2.11 4.27
N ASN A 138 -17.46 3.09 4.42
CA ASN A 138 -18.62 3.20 3.54
C ASN A 138 -18.18 3.75 2.19
N LEU A 139 -18.78 3.24 1.11
CA LEU A 139 -18.60 3.79 -0.23
C LEU A 139 -19.08 5.24 -0.28
N ILE A 140 -18.27 6.09 -0.91
CA ILE A 140 -18.60 7.48 -1.21
C ILE A 140 -18.51 7.72 -2.71
N GLY A 141 -19.48 8.46 -3.25
CA GLY A 141 -19.65 8.58 -4.69
C GLY A 141 -20.19 7.32 -5.36
N THR A 142 -20.13 7.31 -6.69
CA THR A 142 -20.55 6.14 -7.49
C THR A 142 -19.30 5.34 -7.88
N PRO A 143 -19.23 4.03 -7.55
CA PRO A 143 -18.20 3.15 -8.07
C PRO A 143 -18.11 3.22 -9.60
N VAL A 144 -16.90 3.21 -10.14
CA VAL A 144 -16.66 3.23 -11.58
C VAL A 144 -15.85 2.01 -11.99
N THR A 145 -16.06 1.56 -13.22
CA THR A 145 -15.21 0.51 -13.80
C THR A 145 -13.92 1.13 -14.31
N LEU A 146 -12.83 0.36 -14.33
CA LEU A 146 -11.52 0.83 -14.78
C LEU A 146 -11.58 1.35 -16.22
N LYS A 147 -12.29 0.67 -17.12
CA LYS A 147 -12.45 1.11 -18.52
C LYS A 147 -13.12 2.47 -18.66
N ASP A 148 -13.97 2.86 -17.70
CA ASP A 148 -14.70 4.13 -17.71
C ASP A 148 -13.91 5.24 -16.99
N ALA A 149 -12.84 4.89 -16.29
CA ALA A 149 -12.06 5.80 -15.44
C ALA A 149 -10.70 6.22 -16.04
N PHE A 150 -10.28 5.65 -17.17
CA PHE A 150 -9.05 6.06 -17.83
C PHE A 150 -9.09 7.54 -18.19
N PHE A 151 -8.05 8.29 -17.81
CA PHE A 151 -7.95 9.74 -18.05
C PHE A 151 -9.16 10.55 -17.51
N GLN A 152 -9.73 10.11 -16.38
CA GLN A 152 -10.88 10.72 -15.72
C GLN A 152 -10.75 12.25 -15.60
N ASP A 153 -11.86 12.97 -15.80
CA ASP A 153 -11.92 14.42 -15.63
C ASP A 153 -11.45 14.87 -14.23
N THR A 154 -10.74 15.99 -14.18
CA THR A 154 -10.13 16.48 -12.93
C THR A 154 -11.17 16.79 -11.84
N ALA A 155 -12.38 17.23 -12.21
CA ALA A 155 -13.47 17.49 -11.28
C ALA A 155 -14.09 16.20 -10.74
N ASP A 156 -14.27 15.17 -11.59
CA ASP A 156 -14.76 13.86 -11.17
C ASP A 156 -13.77 13.14 -10.25
N PHE A 157 -12.46 13.29 -10.51
CA PHE A 157 -11.42 12.84 -9.59
C PHE A 157 -11.57 13.56 -8.24
N ALA A 158 -11.66 14.89 -8.23
CA ALA A 158 -11.70 15.70 -7.01
C ALA A 158 -12.98 15.52 -6.16
N ALA A 159 -14.09 15.10 -6.78
CA ALA A 159 -15.33 14.79 -6.09
C ALA A 159 -15.16 13.64 -5.08
N ASP A 160 -16.10 13.54 -4.13
CA ASP A 160 -16.23 12.41 -3.20
C ASP A 160 -14.92 12.05 -2.48
N SER A 161 -14.31 13.06 -1.84
CA SER A 161 -13.04 12.95 -1.09
C SER A 161 -11.77 12.74 -1.93
N GLY A 162 -11.85 12.74 -3.27
CA GLY A 162 -10.69 12.71 -4.16
C GLY A 162 -9.64 11.65 -3.82
N ALA A 163 -8.37 12.05 -3.84
CA ALA A 163 -7.23 11.17 -3.53
C ALA A 163 -7.40 10.45 -2.17
N ASP A 164 -7.98 11.10 -1.17
CA ASP A 164 -8.10 10.56 0.18
C ASP A 164 -9.01 9.33 0.21
N GLY A 165 -10.15 9.41 -0.49
CA GLY A 165 -11.11 8.30 -0.58
C GLY A 165 -10.56 7.11 -1.37
N LEU A 166 -9.83 7.39 -2.46
CA LEU A 166 -9.14 6.38 -3.27
C LEU A 166 -8.03 5.68 -2.48
N LEU A 167 -7.16 6.46 -1.82
CA LEU A 167 -6.05 5.91 -1.02
C LEU A 167 -6.57 5.06 0.16
N ARG A 168 -7.67 5.46 0.81
CA ARG A 168 -8.32 4.61 1.82
C ARG A 168 -8.83 3.31 1.21
N HIS A 169 -9.51 3.38 0.08
CA HIS A 169 -10.03 2.20 -0.60
C HIS A 169 -8.91 1.25 -1.05
N LEU A 170 -7.82 1.76 -1.62
CA LEU A 170 -6.67 0.95 -2.07
C LEU A 170 -6.06 0.11 -0.95
N THR A 171 -6.06 0.60 0.29
CA THR A 171 -5.58 -0.17 1.46
C THR A 171 -6.60 -1.21 1.98
N ASN A 172 -7.82 -1.18 1.45
CA ASN A 172 -8.95 -2.04 1.79
C ASN A 172 -9.44 -2.87 0.60
N ASP A 173 -8.77 -2.82 -0.55
CA ASP A 173 -9.13 -3.61 -1.72
C ASP A 173 -8.16 -4.77 -1.89
N LEU A 174 -8.68 -5.94 -2.23
CA LEU A 174 -7.84 -7.08 -2.59
C LEU A 174 -7.43 -6.92 -4.05
N SER A 175 -6.13 -6.87 -4.30
CA SER A 175 -5.63 -7.02 -5.66
C SER A 175 -6.08 -8.36 -6.26
N ASN A 176 -6.24 -8.40 -7.58
CA ASN A 176 -6.37 -9.69 -8.26
C ASN A 176 -5.14 -10.58 -7.98
N ALA A 177 -5.34 -11.89 -8.09
CA ALA A 177 -4.23 -12.83 -8.01
C ALA A 177 -3.24 -12.58 -9.14
N LEU A 178 -1.94 -12.66 -8.85
CA LEU A 178 -0.92 -12.64 -9.89
C LEU A 178 -0.92 -14.00 -10.59
N ASP A 179 -1.37 -14.03 -11.84
CA ASP A 179 -1.45 -15.23 -12.67
C ASP A 179 -1.41 -14.87 -14.17
N VAL A 180 -1.83 -15.79 -15.04
CA VAL A 180 -1.87 -15.60 -16.50
C VAL A 180 -3.12 -14.83 -16.99
N HIS A 181 -3.97 -14.38 -16.09
CA HIS A 181 -5.20 -13.65 -16.39
C HIS A 181 -5.04 -12.14 -16.18
N ILE A 182 -5.86 -11.41 -16.90
CA ILE A 182 -5.98 -9.95 -16.85
C ILE A 182 -7.46 -9.64 -16.99
N VAL A 183 -7.93 -8.64 -16.23
CA VAL A 183 -9.32 -8.16 -16.28
C VAL A 183 -9.70 -7.67 -17.68
N ASP A 184 -10.98 -7.85 -18.05
CA ASP A 184 -11.48 -7.46 -19.38
C ASP A 184 -11.30 -5.96 -19.66
N ASP A 185 -11.34 -5.11 -18.63
CA ASP A 185 -11.09 -3.68 -18.73
C ASP A 185 -9.71 -3.34 -19.30
N LEU A 186 -8.71 -4.19 -19.08
CA LEU A 186 -7.37 -4.06 -19.67
C LEU A 186 -7.17 -4.93 -20.91
N ARG A 187 -7.83 -6.10 -20.97
CA ARG A 187 -7.67 -7.05 -22.08
C ARG A 187 -8.51 -6.71 -23.31
N ASN A 188 -9.65 -6.04 -23.14
CA ASN A 188 -10.57 -5.75 -24.24
C ASN A 188 -10.90 -4.24 -24.36
N PHE A 189 -10.71 -3.47 -23.29
CA PHE A 189 -11.17 -2.08 -23.21
C PHE A 189 -10.09 -1.11 -22.71
N LEU A 190 -8.81 -1.41 -22.92
CA LEU A 190 -7.74 -0.50 -22.50
C LEU A 190 -7.94 0.87 -23.18
N PHE A 191 -7.95 1.93 -22.36
CA PHE A 191 -8.29 3.31 -22.72
C PHE A 191 -9.72 3.53 -23.21
N GLY A 192 -10.63 2.68 -22.75
CA GLY A 192 -12.07 2.83 -22.87
C GLY A 192 -12.68 2.16 -24.12
N PRO A 193 -14.02 2.05 -24.16
CA PRO A 193 -14.72 1.26 -25.16
C PRO A 193 -14.54 1.74 -26.62
N ALA A 194 -14.26 3.03 -26.81
CA ALA A 194 -14.10 3.61 -28.15
C ALA A 194 -12.75 3.26 -28.80
N ALA A 195 -11.73 2.92 -28.02
CA ALA A 195 -10.38 2.58 -28.50
C ALA A 195 -10.04 1.09 -28.35
N GLY A 196 -10.65 0.39 -27.37
CA GLY A 196 -10.68 -1.07 -27.25
C GLY A 196 -9.36 -1.78 -27.55
N LEU A 197 -8.32 -1.49 -26.78
CA LEU A 197 -7.02 -2.16 -26.94
C LEU A 197 -6.88 -3.36 -25.98
N ASP A 198 -6.04 -4.33 -26.36
CA ASP A 198 -5.69 -5.48 -25.53
C ASP A 198 -4.28 -5.30 -24.94
N LEU A 199 -4.21 -5.00 -23.64
CA LEU A 199 -2.94 -4.79 -22.94
C LEU A 199 -2.07 -6.05 -22.89
N ALA A 200 -2.68 -7.25 -22.81
CA ALA A 200 -1.95 -8.51 -22.81
C ALA A 200 -1.30 -8.75 -24.17
N ALA A 201 -2.06 -8.54 -25.25
CA ALA A 201 -1.54 -8.63 -26.62
C ALA A 201 -0.46 -7.57 -26.88
N ILE A 202 -0.65 -6.33 -26.39
CA ILE A 202 0.37 -5.27 -26.46
C ILE A 202 1.64 -5.67 -25.72
N ASN A 203 1.54 -6.30 -24.54
CA ASN A 203 2.70 -6.78 -23.80
C ASN A 203 3.48 -7.84 -24.58
N LEU A 204 2.80 -8.86 -25.12
CA LEU A 204 3.42 -9.89 -25.95
C LEU A 204 4.09 -9.27 -27.18
N GLN A 205 3.36 -8.41 -27.90
CA GLN A 205 3.89 -7.77 -29.10
C GLN A 205 5.05 -6.82 -28.79
N ARG A 206 5.03 -6.13 -27.64
CA ARG A 206 6.14 -5.29 -27.18
C ARG A 206 7.36 -6.12 -26.83
N GLY A 207 7.18 -7.30 -26.22
CA GLY A 207 8.29 -8.23 -25.98
C GLY A 207 9.01 -8.61 -27.27
N ARG A 208 8.25 -8.85 -28.35
CA ARG A 208 8.80 -9.14 -29.70
C ARG A 208 9.50 -7.93 -30.31
N ASP A 209 8.91 -6.74 -30.20
CA ASP A 209 9.46 -5.47 -30.68
C ASP A 209 10.82 -5.16 -30.03
N LEU A 210 10.93 -5.38 -28.72
CA LEU A 210 12.18 -5.23 -27.96
C LEU A 210 13.18 -6.36 -28.21
N GLY A 211 12.78 -7.43 -28.89
CA GLY A 211 13.62 -8.61 -29.12
C GLY A 211 13.95 -9.38 -27.84
N LEU A 212 13.02 -9.43 -26.87
CA LEU A 212 13.22 -10.20 -25.64
C LEU A 212 13.39 -11.69 -25.96
N GLY A 213 14.32 -12.35 -25.28
CA GLY A 213 14.47 -13.79 -25.35
C GLY A 213 13.23 -14.53 -24.84
N THR A 214 13.06 -15.78 -25.25
CA THR A 214 12.01 -16.64 -24.69
C THR A 214 12.24 -16.90 -23.20
N LEU A 215 11.26 -17.46 -22.50
CA LEU A 215 11.40 -17.85 -21.10
C LEU A 215 12.65 -18.73 -20.90
N ASN A 216 12.84 -19.74 -21.75
CA ASN A 216 13.98 -20.66 -21.62
C ASN A 216 15.33 -20.03 -21.98
N GLU A 217 15.38 -19.16 -23.00
CA GLU A 217 16.60 -18.40 -23.32
C GLU A 217 16.98 -17.46 -22.18
N THR A 218 16.00 -16.74 -21.63
CA THR A 218 16.20 -15.84 -20.48
C THR A 218 16.64 -16.62 -19.24
N ARG A 219 16.00 -17.75 -18.93
CA ARG A 219 16.41 -18.64 -17.83
C ARG A 219 17.86 -19.08 -17.99
N GLN A 220 18.29 -19.51 -19.18
CA GLN A 220 19.68 -19.86 -19.43
C GLN A 220 20.63 -18.68 -19.22
N ALA A 221 20.28 -17.49 -19.73
CA ALA A 221 21.08 -16.27 -19.56
C ALA A 221 21.22 -15.86 -18.07
N LEU A 222 20.22 -16.15 -17.25
CA LEU A 222 20.23 -15.95 -15.81
C LEU A 222 20.94 -17.07 -15.02
N GLY A 223 21.42 -18.13 -15.69
CA GLY A 223 22.02 -19.30 -15.05
C GLY A 223 21.01 -20.26 -14.43
N LEU A 224 19.73 -20.12 -14.75
CA LEU A 224 18.66 -21.02 -14.34
C LEU A 224 18.54 -22.21 -15.31
N LYS A 225 18.00 -23.33 -14.83
CA LYS A 225 17.74 -24.48 -15.68
C LYS A 225 16.54 -24.18 -16.60
N PRO A 226 16.67 -24.28 -17.93
CA PRO A 226 15.53 -24.19 -18.83
C PRO A 226 14.57 -25.37 -18.60
N TYR A 227 13.28 -25.09 -18.73
CA TYR A 227 12.22 -26.08 -18.62
C TYR A 227 12.19 -27.00 -19.83
N LYS A 228 11.72 -28.24 -19.60
CA LYS A 228 11.62 -29.31 -20.60
C LYS A 228 10.19 -29.70 -20.93
N THR A 229 9.25 -29.38 -20.04
CA THR A 229 7.82 -29.61 -20.23
C THR A 229 7.03 -28.41 -19.69
N PHE A 230 5.81 -28.17 -20.21
CA PHE A 230 4.95 -27.08 -19.76
C PHE A 230 4.55 -27.20 -18.28
N SER A 231 4.38 -28.44 -17.79
CA SER A 231 4.12 -28.74 -16.37
C SER A 231 5.27 -28.40 -15.42
N GLN A 232 6.45 -28.03 -15.93
CA GLN A 232 7.53 -27.51 -15.08
C GLN A 232 7.44 -25.99 -14.89
N ILE A 233 6.69 -25.28 -15.75
CA ILE A 233 6.41 -23.85 -15.56
C ILE A 233 5.42 -23.71 -14.40
N THR A 234 4.31 -24.44 -14.45
CA THR A 234 3.18 -24.28 -13.54
C THR A 234 2.62 -25.60 -13.07
N SER A 235 2.15 -25.62 -11.82
CA SER A 235 1.39 -26.70 -11.23
C SER A 235 -0.08 -26.74 -11.69
N ASP A 236 -0.59 -25.65 -12.28
CA ASP A 236 -1.92 -25.61 -12.89
C ASP A 236 -1.93 -26.33 -14.26
N ALA A 237 -2.55 -27.51 -14.29
CA ALA A 237 -2.64 -28.32 -15.50
C ALA A 237 -3.38 -27.60 -16.65
N ALA A 238 -4.35 -26.73 -16.34
CA ALA A 238 -5.10 -26.00 -17.36
C ALA A 238 -4.21 -24.95 -18.04
N THR A 239 -3.48 -24.15 -17.27
CA THR A 239 -2.51 -23.18 -17.79
C THR A 239 -1.38 -23.87 -18.56
N ALA A 240 -0.83 -24.98 -18.06
CA ALA A 240 0.19 -25.75 -18.78
C ALA A 240 -0.31 -26.25 -20.15
N ALA A 241 -1.52 -26.80 -20.21
CA ALA A 241 -2.12 -27.26 -21.46
C ALA A 241 -2.45 -26.11 -22.43
N ALA A 242 -2.88 -24.96 -21.91
CA ALA A 242 -3.14 -23.76 -22.72
C ALA A 242 -1.86 -23.21 -23.35
N LEU A 243 -0.75 -23.15 -22.58
CA LEU A 243 0.57 -22.78 -23.10
C LEU A 243 1.06 -23.76 -24.16
N GLU A 244 0.88 -25.07 -23.93
CA GLU A 244 1.24 -26.10 -24.91
C GLU A 244 0.46 -25.94 -26.21
N ALA A 245 -0.85 -25.73 -26.13
CA ALA A 245 -1.70 -25.49 -27.29
C ALA A 245 -1.30 -24.22 -28.05
N ALA A 246 -0.93 -23.15 -27.34
CA ALA A 246 -0.58 -21.86 -27.95
C ALA A 246 0.82 -21.87 -28.62
N TYR A 247 1.83 -22.46 -27.97
CA TYR A 247 3.23 -22.36 -28.40
C TYR A 247 3.73 -23.61 -29.13
N GLY A 248 3.16 -24.79 -28.87
CA GLY A 248 3.56 -26.09 -29.41
C GLY A 248 4.95 -26.59 -28.99
N SER A 249 5.82 -25.69 -28.51
CA SER A 249 7.16 -25.99 -28.01
C SER A 249 7.47 -25.11 -26.81
N ILE A 250 8.01 -25.74 -25.76
CA ILE A 250 8.40 -25.06 -24.51
C ILE A 250 9.44 -23.96 -24.73
N ASP A 251 10.29 -24.10 -25.75
CA ASP A 251 11.36 -23.15 -26.06
C ASP A 251 10.86 -21.89 -26.78
N LYS A 252 9.56 -21.83 -27.14
CA LYS A 252 8.93 -20.66 -27.79
C LYS A 252 8.13 -19.77 -26.83
N VAL A 253 7.93 -20.19 -25.58
CA VAL A 253 7.12 -19.44 -24.61
C VAL A 253 7.76 -18.07 -24.35
N GLU A 254 7.00 -17.00 -24.57
CA GLU A 254 7.49 -15.63 -24.41
C GLU A 254 7.71 -15.29 -22.93
N LEU A 255 8.72 -14.46 -22.65
CA LEU A 255 9.14 -14.17 -21.27
C LEU A 255 8.02 -13.62 -20.38
N TRP A 256 7.16 -12.73 -20.91
CA TRP A 256 6.13 -12.09 -20.09
C TRP A 256 5.08 -13.09 -19.59
N ILE A 257 4.41 -13.81 -20.50
CA ILE A 257 3.39 -14.79 -20.11
C ILE A 257 4.00 -16.01 -19.44
N GLY A 258 5.21 -16.42 -19.86
CA GLY A 258 5.94 -17.51 -19.25
C GLY A 258 6.31 -17.22 -17.80
N GLY A 259 6.75 -16.00 -17.49
CA GLY A 259 7.08 -15.59 -16.13
C GLY A 259 5.86 -15.39 -15.23
N LEU A 260 4.73 -14.93 -15.79
CA LEU A 260 3.43 -14.91 -15.07
C LEU A 260 2.91 -16.30 -14.74
N ALA A 261 3.17 -17.28 -15.62
CA ALA A 261 2.73 -18.65 -15.41
C ALA A 261 3.56 -19.42 -14.38
N GLU A 262 4.77 -18.97 -14.04
CA GLU A 262 5.62 -19.72 -13.11
C GLU A 262 4.99 -19.82 -11.70
N ASP A 263 4.99 -21.02 -11.11
CA ASP A 263 4.56 -21.20 -9.71
C ASP A 263 5.31 -20.24 -8.78
N HIS A 264 4.59 -19.59 -7.87
CA HIS A 264 5.15 -18.59 -6.96
C HIS A 264 6.19 -19.21 -6.03
N LEU A 265 7.28 -18.48 -5.78
CA LEU A 265 8.24 -18.84 -4.75
C LEU A 265 7.59 -18.73 -3.36
N PRO A 266 8.02 -19.53 -2.36
CA PRO A 266 7.47 -19.46 -1.01
C PRO A 266 7.57 -18.05 -0.41
N GLY A 267 6.40 -17.49 -0.05
CA GLY A 267 6.30 -16.14 0.52
C GLY A 267 6.49 -15.00 -0.48
N ALA A 268 6.46 -15.28 -1.78
CA ALA A 268 6.51 -14.30 -2.87
C ALA A 268 5.23 -14.37 -3.71
N MET A 269 5.01 -13.35 -4.55
CA MET A 269 3.95 -13.31 -5.55
C MET A 269 4.44 -13.68 -6.94
N VAL A 270 5.72 -14.03 -7.11
CA VAL A 270 6.31 -14.31 -8.43
C VAL A 270 7.10 -15.60 -8.44
N GLY A 271 7.20 -16.21 -9.63
CA GLY A 271 8.06 -17.34 -9.88
C GLY A 271 9.56 -17.01 -9.96
N GLN A 272 10.36 -18.04 -10.21
CA GLN A 272 11.83 -17.98 -10.13
C GLN A 272 12.44 -16.96 -11.10
N THR A 273 11.99 -16.91 -12.36
CA THR A 273 12.57 -16.07 -13.40
C THR A 273 12.32 -14.60 -13.11
N PHE A 274 11.06 -14.21 -12.89
CA PHE A 274 10.71 -12.83 -12.51
C PHE A 274 11.34 -12.45 -11.17
N GLY A 275 11.35 -13.35 -10.19
CA GLY A 275 12.02 -13.13 -8.91
C GLY A 275 13.49 -12.74 -9.07
N VAL A 276 14.24 -13.42 -9.94
CA VAL A 276 15.65 -13.10 -10.22
C VAL A 276 15.79 -11.78 -10.96
N ILE A 277 14.99 -11.52 -12.00
CA ILE A 277 15.06 -10.28 -12.80
C ILE A 277 14.79 -9.07 -11.92
N VAL A 278 13.67 -9.09 -11.19
CA VAL A 278 13.21 -7.98 -10.34
C VAL A 278 14.20 -7.76 -9.19
N ALA A 279 14.59 -8.83 -8.47
CA ALA A 279 15.55 -8.69 -7.37
C ALA A 279 16.89 -8.10 -7.84
N ARG A 280 17.44 -8.62 -8.95
CA ARG A 280 18.70 -8.11 -9.50
C ARG A 280 18.59 -6.66 -9.96
N GLN A 281 17.49 -6.28 -10.60
CA GLN A 281 17.29 -4.89 -11.03
C GLN A 281 17.26 -3.93 -9.83
N PHE A 282 16.44 -4.21 -8.81
CA PHE A 282 16.36 -3.36 -7.63
C PHE A 282 17.67 -3.35 -6.84
N GLN A 283 18.37 -4.48 -6.71
CA GLN A 283 19.71 -4.47 -6.09
C GLN A 283 20.70 -3.60 -6.87
N ASN A 284 20.67 -3.62 -8.19
CA ASN A 284 21.53 -2.79 -9.02
C ASN A 284 21.19 -1.31 -8.92
N LEU A 285 19.88 -0.97 -8.92
CA LEU A 285 19.42 0.40 -8.74
C LEU A 285 19.91 0.96 -7.41
N ARG A 286 19.76 0.21 -6.32
CA ARG A 286 20.25 0.61 -4.99
C ARG A 286 21.76 0.72 -4.92
N ASP A 287 22.46 -0.35 -5.30
CA ASP A 287 23.89 -0.47 -5.09
C ASP A 287 24.70 0.40 -6.07
N GLY A 288 24.13 0.74 -7.23
CA GLY A 288 24.72 1.62 -8.24
C GLY A 288 24.27 3.09 -8.14
N ASP A 289 23.43 3.44 -7.17
CA ASP A 289 23.02 4.83 -6.94
C ASP A 289 23.95 5.54 -5.96
N ARG A 290 24.68 6.54 -6.46
CA ARG A 290 25.55 7.40 -5.64
C ARG A 290 24.78 8.29 -4.66
N PHE A 291 23.47 8.46 -4.89
CA PHE A 291 22.56 9.23 -4.07
C PHE A 291 21.61 8.35 -3.25
N TRP A 292 21.92 7.05 -3.09
CA TRP A 292 21.14 6.17 -2.23
C TRP A 292 20.98 6.77 -0.83
N TYR A 293 19.74 6.82 -0.34
CA TYR A 293 19.38 7.70 0.77
C TYR A 293 20.19 7.45 2.05
N GLN A 294 20.57 6.20 2.32
CA GLN A 294 21.33 5.83 3.53
C GLN A 294 22.76 6.41 3.54
N ILE A 295 23.27 6.88 2.40
CA ILE A 295 24.59 7.50 2.28
C ILE A 295 24.53 8.94 1.77
N GLN A 296 23.33 9.50 1.59
CA GLN A 296 23.11 10.81 0.98
C GLN A 296 23.50 11.99 1.92
N GLY A 297 23.81 11.71 3.19
CA GLY A 297 24.30 12.71 4.13
C GLY A 297 23.20 13.46 4.89
N PHE A 298 22.01 12.89 5.02
CA PHE A 298 20.98 13.40 5.93
C PHE A 298 21.51 13.48 7.37
N ASP A 299 21.06 14.48 8.13
CA ASP A 299 21.33 14.49 9.56
C ASP A 299 20.64 13.29 10.24
N PRO A 300 21.13 12.87 11.43
CA PRO A 300 20.61 11.67 12.08
C PRO A 300 19.12 11.71 12.44
N ALA A 301 18.52 12.89 12.63
CA ALA A 301 17.09 13.00 12.95
C ALA A 301 16.25 12.76 11.71
N THR A 302 16.54 13.45 10.60
CA THR A 302 15.85 13.24 9.31
C THR A 302 16.02 11.81 8.80
N LEU A 303 17.21 11.22 8.90
CA LEU A 303 17.40 9.82 8.50
C LEU A 303 16.54 8.86 9.33
N ARG A 304 16.42 9.08 10.65
CA ARG A 304 15.54 8.26 11.51
C ARG A 304 14.07 8.42 11.15
N GLU A 305 13.64 9.63 10.79
CA GLU A 305 12.27 9.86 10.32
C GLU A 305 12.01 9.08 9.03
N ILE A 306 12.89 9.22 8.02
CA ILE A 306 12.82 8.47 6.75
C ILE A 306 12.76 6.96 7.00
N GLU A 307 13.65 6.42 7.82
CA GLU A 307 13.71 4.97 8.10
C GLU A 307 12.45 4.44 8.83
N SER A 308 11.71 5.33 9.50
CA SER A 308 10.44 5.03 10.16
C SER A 308 9.21 5.26 9.28
N THR A 309 9.37 5.90 8.12
CA THR A 309 8.26 6.18 7.20
C THR A 309 7.72 4.89 6.62
N THR A 310 6.40 4.74 6.71
CA THR A 310 5.60 3.74 5.98
C THR A 310 4.63 4.41 5.02
N LEU A 311 4.13 3.69 4.02
CA LEU A 311 3.07 4.22 3.14
C LEU A 311 1.83 4.64 3.94
N SER A 312 1.41 3.83 4.93
CA SER A 312 0.31 4.20 5.84
C SER A 312 0.57 5.52 6.56
N SER A 313 1.81 5.73 7.05
CA SER A 313 2.17 6.97 7.73
C SER A 313 2.10 8.19 6.82
N LEU A 314 2.46 8.05 5.53
CA LEU A 314 2.35 9.15 4.57
C LEU A 314 0.89 9.47 4.26
N ILE A 315 0.04 8.44 4.09
CA ILE A 315 -1.40 8.65 3.90
C ILE A 315 -1.97 9.42 5.10
N LEU A 316 -1.74 8.95 6.33
CA LEU A 316 -2.20 9.62 7.55
C LEU A 316 -1.71 11.07 7.70
N LYS A 317 -0.50 11.40 7.24
CA LYS A 317 0.08 12.75 7.32
C LYS A 317 -0.45 13.71 6.25
N ASN A 318 -0.95 13.20 5.13
CA ASN A 318 -1.24 14.00 3.91
C ASN A 318 -2.68 13.87 3.39
N THR A 319 -3.55 13.18 4.12
CA THR A 319 -4.97 13.05 3.82
C THR A 319 -5.82 13.29 5.08
N GLY A 320 -7.14 13.31 4.92
CA GLY A 320 -8.11 13.29 6.02
C GLY A 320 -8.30 11.92 6.68
N THR A 321 -7.50 10.91 6.34
CA THR A 321 -7.57 9.57 6.93
C THR A 321 -7.05 9.59 8.35
N LYS A 322 -7.77 8.97 9.29
CA LYS A 322 -7.43 9.00 10.72
C LYS A 322 -6.84 7.70 11.23
N HIS A 323 -7.33 6.58 10.72
CA HIS A 323 -6.90 5.26 11.16
C HIS A 323 -6.53 4.38 9.97
N MET A 324 -5.49 3.57 10.13
CA MET A 324 -5.02 2.67 9.07
C MET A 324 -4.24 1.53 9.70
N GLN A 325 -4.19 0.39 9.01
CA GLN A 325 -3.27 -0.67 9.34
C GLN A 325 -1.81 -0.20 9.22
N GLY A 326 -0.91 -0.85 9.95
CA GLY A 326 0.51 -0.46 9.99
C GLY A 326 1.24 -0.61 8.65
N ASP A 327 0.80 -1.56 7.83
CA ASP A 327 1.37 -1.87 6.51
C ASP A 327 0.25 -1.79 5.45
N ALA A 328 0.32 -0.77 4.59
CA ALA A 328 -0.68 -0.48 3.56
C ALA A 328 -0.76 -1.55 2.45
N PHE A 329 0.25 -2.43 2.34
CA PHE A 329 0.25 -3.53 1.38
C PHE A 329 -0.42 -4.80 1.92
N VAL A 330 -0.80 -4.82 3.20
CA VAL A 330 -1.52 -5.93 3.83
C VAL A 330 -3.00 -5.56 3.94
N PHE A 331 -3.84 -6.40 3.36
CA PHE A 331 -5.29 -6.24 3.38
C PHE A 331 -5.86 -6.29 4.80
N TYR A 332 -6.65 -5.27 5.12
CA TYR A 332 -7.55 -5.24 6.27
C TYR A 332 -8.94 -4.91 5.75
N GLU A 333 -9.96 -5.68 6.14
CA GLU A 333 -11.35 -5.33 5.82
C GLU A 333 -11.79 -4.16 6.70
N ARG A 334 -11.95 -2.99 6.08
CA ARG A 334 -12.34 -1.72 6.68
C ARG A 334 -13.85 -1.59 6.69
N ARG A 335 -14.43 -1.42 7.88
CA ARG A 335 -15.87 -1.50 8.10
C ARG A 335 -16.36 -0.61 9.23
N SER A 336 -17.64 -0.24 9.17
CA SER A 336 -18.32 0.55 10.19
C SER A 336 -18.68 -0.31 11.41
N GLY A 337 -18.50 0.24 12.61
CA GLY A 337 -18.93 -0.35 13.88
C GLY A 337 -20.42 -0.17 14.22
N GLN A 338 -21.20 0.49 13.35
CA GLN A 338 -22.61 0.78 13.62
C GLN A 338 -23.48 -0.49 13.65
N ALA A 339 -24.55 -0.47 14.46
CA ALA A 339 -25.54 -1.55 14.47
C ALA A 339 -26.21 -1.67 13.09
N GLY A 340 -26.03 -2.80 12.41
CA GLY A 340 -26.46 -2.99 11.02
C GLY A 340 -25.46 -2.45 9.98
N GLY A 341 -24.23 -2.12 10.39
CA GLY A 341 -23.12 -1.82 9.49
C GLY A 341 -22.81 -2.98 8.53
N ALA A 342 -21.95 -2.72 7.54
CA ALA A 342 -21.64 -3.65 6.45
C ALA A 342 -21.41 -5.09 6.95
N VAL A 343 -21.90 -6.08 6.20
CA VAL A 343 -21.67 -7.50 6.50
C VAL A 343 -20.17 -7.77 6.49
N MET A 344 -19.67 -8.65 7.36
CA MET A 344 -18.27 -9.08 7.33
C MET A 344 -18.07 -10.00 6.14
N GLU A 345 -17.44 -9.48 5.09
CA GLU A 345 -17.28 -10.19 3.82
C GLU A 345 -16.10 -11.16 3.87
N ASN A 346 -15.06 -10.81 4.62
CA ASN A 346 -13.81 -11.55 4.71
C ASN A 346 -13.46 -11.88 6.19
N PRO A 347 -14.26 -12.71 6.89
CA PRO A 347 -14.08 -13.02 8.31
C PRO A 347 -12.75 -13.71 8.67
N ASN A 348 -12.04 -14.21 7.66
CA ASN A 348 -10.73 -14.85 7.80
C ASN A 348 -9.55 -13.90 7.53
N SER A 349 -9.80 -12.62 7.32
CA SER A 349 -8.81 -11.56 7.14
C SER A 349 -8.78 -10.64 8.37
N PRO A 350 -7.67 -9.93 8.63
CA PRO A 350 -7.64 -8.84 9.61
C PRO A 350 -8.72 -7.80 9.31
N GLN A 351 -9.31 -7.25 10.36
CA GLN A 351 -10.38 -6.26 10.29
C GLN A 351 -9.88 -4.90 10.79
N LEU A 352 -10.29 -3.82 10.13
CA LEU A 352 -10.21 -2.45 10.63
C LEU A 352 -11.63 -1.94 10.86
N VAL A 353 -12.12 -2.06 12.10
CA VAL A 353 -13.48 -1.65 12.47
C VAL A 353 -13.45 -0.26 13.08
N VAL A 354 -14.05 0.73 12.42
CA VAL A 354 -14.06 2.12 12.90
C VAL A 354 -15.45 2.50 13.42
N GLY A 355 -15.51 2.86 14.69
CA GLY A 355 -16.71 3.34 15.36
C GLY A 355 -17.04 4.78 15.00
N SER A 356 -18.33 5.09 15.06
CA SER A 356 -18.90 6.41 14.92
C SER A 356 -19.24 7.02 16.29
N ASN A 357 -19.65 8.30 16.29
CA ASN A 357 -20.10 8.96 17.51
C ASN A 357 -21.43 8.38 17.97
N GLY A 358 -21.55 8.01 19.25
CA GLY A 358 -22.77 7.49 19.85
C GLY A 358 -22.59 6.11 20.44
N GLY A 359 -23.51 5.21 20.10
CA GLY A 359 -23.67 3.88 20.68
C GLY A 359 -23.41 2.76 19.67
N ASP A 360 -22.16 2.31 19.52
CA ASP A 360 -21.78 1.33 18.48
C ASP A 360 -21.35 -0.03 19.03
N THR A 361 -21.37 -1.06 18.16
CA THR A 361 -20.94 -2.42 18.45
C THR A 361 -19.91 -2.90 17.43
N LEU A 362 -18.65 -2.89 17.82
CA LEU A 362 -17.51 -3.26 16.99
C LEU A 362 -17.16 -4.73 17.23
N VAL A 363 -17.08 -5.52 16.16
CA VAL A 363 -16.79 -6.96 16.23
C VAL A 363 -15.70 -7.30 15.22
N GLY A 364 -14.59 -7.85 15.73
CA GLY A 364 -13.50 -8.41 14.94
C GLY A 364 -13.84 -9.78 14.35
N GLY A 365 -12.94 -10.29 13.53
CA GLY A 365 -12.98 -11.59 12.87
C GLY A 365 -12.11 -12.63 13.59
N THR A 366 -11.35 -13.39 12.79
CA THR A 366 -10.54 -14.53 13.29
C THR A 366 -9.03 -14.26 13.29
N LYS A 367 -8.63 -13.04 12.98
CA LYS A 367 -7.23 -12.59 12.88
C LYS A 367 -6.99 -11.46 13.89
N GLY A 368 -5.75 -10.98 13.97
CA GLY A 368 -5.45 -9.83 14.83
C GLY A 368 -6.04 -8.55 14.24
N ASP A 369 -7.07 -8.04 14.88
CA ASP A 369 -7.89 -6.95 14.35
C ASP A 369 -7.58 -5.60 14.99
N LEU A 370 -7.98 -4.52 14.31
CA LEU A 370 -7.88 -3.15 14.78
C LEU A 370 -9.29 -2.57 14.96
N LEU A 371 -9.73 -2.45 16.22
CA LEU A 371 -11.05 -1.91 16.55
C LEU A 371 -10.88 -0.51 17.14
N VAL A 372 -11.37 0.50 16.43
CA VAL A 372 -11.20 1.92 16.80
C VAL A 372 -12.50 2.47 17.34
N ALA A 373 -12.50 2.86 18.61
CA ALA A 373 -13.68 3.40 19.27
C ALA A 373 -14.02 4.82 18.78
N GLY A 374 -15.29 5.05 18.44
CA GLY A 374 -15.83 6.40 18.31
C GLY A 374 -16.15 7.03 19.67
N THR A 375 -16.52 8.31 19.69
CA THR A 375 -16.94 8.97 20.94
C THR A 375 -18.29 8.44 21.44
N GLY A 376 -18.56 8.54 22.74
CA GLY A 376 -19.74 7.96 23.37
C GLY A 376 -19.54 6.51 23.79
N ARG A 377 -20.63 5.76 23.96
CA ARG A 377 -20.60 4.38 24.45
C ARG A 377 -20.30 3.41 23.32
N GLN A 378 -19.28 2.58 23.49
CA GLN A 378 -18.85 1.64 22.45
C GLN A 378 -18.78 0.24 23.07
N THR A 379 -19.36 -0.76 22.42
CA THR A 379 -19.19 -2.18 22.80
C THR A 379 -18.25 -2.83 21.80
N MET A 380 -17.17 -3.43 22.26
CA MET A 380 -16.10 -3.94 21.39
C MET A 380 -15.81 -5.40 21.72
N THR A 381 -15.70 -6.24 20.69
CA THR A 381 -15.40 -7.68 20.81
C THR A 381 -14.32 -8.02 19.79
N GLY A 382 -13.14 -8.44 20.23
CA GLY A 382 -12.03 -8.78 19.33
C GLY A 382 -12.23 -10.12 18.62
N ALA A 383 -12.94 -11.04 19.28
CA ALA A 383 -13.15 -12.43 18.89
C ALA A 383 -11.87 -13.29 18.99
N ALA A 384 -11.30 -13.72 17.86
CA ALA A 384 -10.13 -14.59 17.85
C ALA A 384 -8.99 -13.86 17.14
N GLY A 385 -7.81 -13.83 17.76
CA GLY A 385 -6.71 -13.01 17.25
C GLY A 385 -5.98 -12.37 18.41
N GLY A 386 -4.87 -11.68 18.12
CA GLY A 386 -4.30 -10.72 19.05
C GLY A 386 -4.77 -9.35 18.63
N ASP A 387 -5.80 -8.85 19.31
CA ASP A 387 -6.58 -7.70 18.83
C ASP A 387 -6.09 -6.40 19.46
N THR A 388 -6.20 -5.31 18.72
CA THR A 388 -5.86 -3.96 19.19
C THR A 388 -7.11 -3.11 19.29
N PHE A 389 -7.46 -2.71 20.51
CA PHE A 389 -8.55 -1.81 20.81
C PHE A 389 -8.00 -0.38 20.95
N VAL A 390 -8.41 0.52 20.07
CA VAL A 390 -7.90 1.89 20.01
C VAL A 390 -8.88 2.88 20.61
N ILE A 391 -8.38 3.69 21.55
CA ILE A 391 -9.07 4.80 22.19
C ILE A 391 -8.34 6.08 21.80
N SER A 392 -8.81 6.71 20.72
CA SER A 392 -8.15 7.89 20.13
C SER A 392 -8.93 9.16 20.46
N GLY A 393 -8.64 9.76 21.62
CA GLY A 393 -9.26 11.00 22.09
C GLY A 393 -10.19 10.87 23.30
N THR A 394 -10.89 11.96 23.61
CA THR A 394 -11.66 12.15 24.85
C THR A 394 -13.14 11.80 24.69
N GLY A 395 -13.83 11.46 25.79
CA GLY A 395 -15.29 11.25 25.77
C GLY A 395 -15.72 9.88 25.23
N ILE A 396 -14.82 8.89 25.24
CA ILE A 396 -15.07 7.51 24.85
C ILE A 396 -15.41 6.70 26.12
N ASP A 397 -16.51 5.95 26.11
CA ASP A 397 -16.91 4.95 27.11
C ASP A 397 -16.93 3.56 26.45
N ALA A 398 -15.76 2.91 26.41
CA ALA A 398 -15.60 1.61 25.75
C ALA A 398 -15.82 0.45 26.72
N VAL A 399 -16.56 -0.56 26.28
CA VAL A 399 -16.77 -1.83 26.97
C VAL A 399 -16.22 -2.94 26.09
N ILE A 400 -15.10 -3.53 26.49
CA ILE A 400 -14.44 -4.63 25.77
C ILE A 400 -14.88 -5.95 26.41
N THR A 401 -15.48 -6.83 25.61
CA THR A 401 -16.22 -7.99 26.12
C THR A 401 -15.37 -9.24 26.31
N ASP A 402 -14.23 -9.35 25.62
CA ASP A 402 -13.47 -10.60 25.52
C ASP A 402 -11.94 -10.43 25.58
N PHE A 403 -11.46 -9.30 26.13
CA PHE A 403 -10.03 -8.98 26.20
C PHE A 403 -9.18 -10.08 26.88
N LYS A 404 -8.14 -10.55 26.19
CA LYS A 404 -7.17 -11.56 26.63
C LYS A 404 -5.82 -10.91 26.93
N ALA A 405 -5.51 -10.73 28.21
CA ALA A 405 -4.24 -10.17 28.66
C ALA A 405 -3.03 -10.98 28.16
N GLY A 406 -1.99 -10.29 27.67
CA GLY A 406 -0.81 -10.88 27.03
C GLY A 406 -1.00 -11.31 25.57
N GLN A 407 -2.22 -11.19 25.02
CA GLN A 407 -2.54 -11.46 23.61
C GLN A 407 -3.08 -10.20 22.94
N ASP A 408 -4.06 -9.55 23.55
CA ASP A 408 -4.68 -8.33 23.06
C ASP A 408 -3.97 -7.08 23.60
N ARG A 409 -4.20 -5.95 22.92
CA ARG A 409 -3.60 -4.65 23.22
C ARG A 409 -4.67 -3.57 23.34
N LEU A 410 -4.51 -2.72 24.34
CA LEU A 410 -5.27 -1.49 24.50
C LEU A 410 -4.39 -0.30 24.17
N GLN A 411 -4.73 0.42 23.10
CA GLN A 411 -3.96 1.54 22.58
C GLN A 411 -4.67 2.85 22.87
N PHE A 412 -3.99 3.76 23.55
CA PHE A 412 -4.44 5.13 23.76
C PHE A 412 -3.61 6.08 22.91
N GLU A 413 -4.29 6.92 22.14
CA GLU A 413 -3.68 7.90 21.25
C GLU A 413 -4.22 9.29 21.58
N ASN A 414 -3.39 10.32 21.41
CA ASN A 414 -3.81 11.73 21.53
C ASN A 414 -4.38 12.11 22.92
N LEU A 415 -4.06 11.36 23.97
CA LEU A 415 -4.59 11.56 25.34
C LEU A 415 -3.50 11.94 26.37
N GLY A 416 -2.23 11.90 25.97
CA GLY A 416 -1.10 12.04 26.90
C GLY A 416 -0.98 10.86 27.87
N LYS A 417 0.10 10.84 28.66
CA LYS A 417 0.40 9.71 29.57
C LYS A 417 -0.01 9.95 31.03
N SER A 418 -0.35 11.20 31.37
CA SER A 418 -0.68 11.59 32.74
C SER A 418 -2.14 11.26 33.09
N GLY A 419 -2.37 10.76 34.30
CA GLY A 419 -3.72 10.56 34.82
C GLY A 419 -4.36 9.22 34.47
N LEU A 420 -3.57 8.24 33.99
CA LEU A 420 -4.01 6.85 33.87
C LEU A 420 -4.43 6.31 35.24
N ARG A 421 -5.67 5.85 35.34
CA ARG A 421 -6.22 5.22 36.54
C ARG A 421 -6.76 3.85 36.19
N ILE A 422 -6.34 2.85 36.96
CA ILE A 422 -6.82 1.47 36.82
C ILE A 422 -7.50 1.09 38.13
N SER A 423 -8.73 0.61 38.04
CA SER A 423 -9.54 0.18 39.18
C SER A 423 -10.26 -1.13 38.88
N SER A 424 -10.72 -1.81 39.92
CA SER A 424 -11.56 -3.00 39.78
C SER A 424 -12.99 -2.67 40.19
N GLN A 425 -13.96 -3.03 39.34
CA GLN A 425 -15.38 -2.83 39.60
C GLN A 425 -16.14 -4.10 39.21
N ASN A 426 -16.80 -4.75 40.18
CA ASN A 426 -17.62 -5.95 39.96
C ASN A 426 -16.91 -7.08 39.17
N GLY A 427 -15.61 -7.28 39.39
CA GLY A 427 -14.80 -8.28 38.69
C GLY A 427 -14.22 -7.83 37.35
N ASN A 428 -14.56 -6.63 36.88
CA ASN A 428 -14.02 -6.01 35.67
C ASN A 428 -12.83 -5.10 36.01
N THR A 429 -11.95 -4.88 35.04
CA THR A 429 -10.94 -3.81 35.09
C THR A 429 -11.51 -2.57 34.43
N VAL A 430 -11.46 -1.43 35.11
CA VAL A 430 -11.87 -0.13 34.57
C VAL A 430 -10.65 0.78 34.50
N ILE A 431 -10.35 1.24 33.30
CA ILE A 431 -9.21 2.07 32.96
C ILE A 431 -9.74 3.44 32.54
N SER A 432 -9.27 4.51 33.16
CA SER A 432 -9.61 5.88 32.77
C SER A 432 -8.36 6.67 32.41
N LEU A 433 -8.38 7.34 31.27
CA LEU A 433 -7.30 8.21 30.79
C LEU A 433 -7.89 9.33 29.93
N GLY A 434 -7.44 10.56 30.15
CA GLY A 434 -7.78 11.70 29.28
C GLY A 434 -9.28 11.99 29.14
N GLY A 435 -10.10 11.64 30.14
CA GLY A 435 -11.56 11.81 30.05
C GLY A 435 -12.30 10.70 29.29
N SER A 436 -11.58 9.65 28.87
CA SER A 436 -12.14 8.41 28.33
C SER A 436 -12.05 7.29 29.36
N THR A 437 -12.96 6.32 29.27
CA THR A 437 -13.03 5.15 30.15
C THR A 437 -13.15 3.87 29.32
N VAL A 438 -12.45 2.83 29.75
CA VAL A 438 -12.46 1.50 29.15
C VAL A 438 -12.77 0.48 30.24
N THR A 439 -13.79 -0.33 30.03
CA THR A 439 -14.15 -1.45 30.90
C THR A 439 -13.78 -2.76 30.21
N LEU A 440 -12.86 -3.52 30.80
CA LEU A 440 -12.52 -4.87 30.38
C LEU A 440 -13.39 -5.87 31.16
N VAL A 441 -14.38 -6.44 30.49
CA VAL A 441 -15.36 -7.34 31.11
C VAL A 441 -14.70 -8.65 31.52
N GLY A 442 -14.86 -9.05 32.78
CA GLY A 442 -14.35 -10.32 33.28
C GLY A 442 -12.82 -10.42 33.40
N VAL A 443 -12.08 -9.34 33.12
CA VAL A 443 -10.62 -9.29 33.26
C VAL A 443 -10.27 -8.70 34.63
N PRO A 444 -9.64 -9.44 35.55
CA PRO A 444 -9.17 -8.90 36.82
C PRO A 444 -7.98 -7.95 36.61
N ALA A 445 -7.93 -6.83 37.35
CA ALA A 445 -6.89 -5.80 37.17
C ALA A 445 -5.46 -6.34 37.36
N ALA A 446 -5.28 -7.35 38.21
CA ALA A 446 -3.99 -8.00 38.42
C ALA A 446 -3.48 -8.79 37.18
N LYS A 447 -4.37 -9.11 36.23
CA LYS A 447 -3.98 -9.79 34.98
C LYS A 447 -3.60 -8.81 33.87
N PHE A 448 -4.05 -7.56 33.93
CA PHE A 448 -3.68 -6.51 32.99
C PHE A 448 -2.26 -6.03 33.27
N ARG A 449 -1.36 -6.15 32.29
CA ARG A 449 0.07 -5.83 32.42
C ARG A 449 0.39 -4.55 31.68
N GLN A 450 1.51 -3.93 32.04
CA GLN A 450 1.99 -2.72 31.35
C GLN A 450 2.20 -2.94 29.84
N GLY A 451 2.59 -4.14 29.42
CA GLY A 451 2.76 -4.50 28.00
C GLY A 451 1.44 -4.66 27.23
N ASP A 452 0.30 -4.73 27.93
CA ASP A 452 -1.02 -4.78 27.32
C ASP A 452 -1.54 -3.37 26.95
N ALA A 453 -0.85 -2.31 27.39
CA ALA A 453 -1.20 -0.92 27.12
C ALA A 453 -0.14 -0.22 26.26
N ILE A 454 -0.56 0.40 25.16
CA ILE A 454 0.28 1.27 24.34
C ILE A 454 -0.19 2.71 24.56
N LEU A 455 0.73 3.61 24.93
CA LEU A 455 0.46 5.04 25.12
C LEU A 455 1.26 5.84 24.10
N LEU A 456 0.59 6.34 23.07
CA LEU A 456 1.18 7.10 21.96
C LEU A 456 0.95 8.60 22.12
#